data_AF-A0A2S6Q9U5-F1
#
_entry.id   AF-A0A2S6Q9U5-F1
#
_cell.length_a   1.000
_cell.length_b   1.000
_cell.length_c   1.000
_cell.angle_alpha   90.00
_cell.angle_beta   90.00
_cell.angle_gamma   90.00
#
_symmetry.space_group_name_H-M   'P 1'
#
loop_
_entity.id
_entity.type
_entity.pdbx_description
1 polymer ?
#
loop_
_entity_poly.entity_id
_entity_poly.type
_entity_poly.pdbx_seq_one_letter_code
_entity_poly.pdbx_strand_id
1 'polypeptide(L)' 'MCGIIGTIGKADAVPILLDGLKRLEYRGYDSAGIATLVDSKIERRRTEGKIINLETL' A
#
# COMPACT_ATOMS: atom_id res chain seq x y z
N MET A 1 14.59 -3.97 5.14
CA MET A 1 13.71 -5.09 5.55
C MET A 1 12.33 -4.81 4.96
N CYS A 2 11.49 -5.80 4.66
CA CYS A 2 10.19 -5.54 4.03
C CYS A 2 9.05 -5.65 5.07
N GLY A 3 8.03 -4.81 4.93
CA GLY A 3 6.76 -4.90 5.65
C GLY A 3 5.63 -5.20 4.67
N ILE A 4 4.68 -6.06 5.07
CA ILE A 4 3.53 -6.45 4.23
C ILE A 4 2.27 -6.35 5.09
N ILE A 5 1.20 -5.79 4.52
CA ILE A 5 -0.15 -5.79 5.07
C ILE A 5 -1.15 -6.15 3.97
N GLY A 6 -2.24 -6.82 4.34
CA GLY A 6 -3.38 -7.09 3.46
C GLY A 6 -4.69 -6.91 4.21
N THR A 7 -5.76 -6.64 3.46
CA THR A 7 -7.13 -6.54 3.98
C THR A 7 -8.09 -7.17 2.99
N ILE A 8 -9.19 -7.75 3.51
CA ILE A 8 -10.29 -8.32 2.73
C ILE A 8 -11.58 -7.85 3.39
N GLY A 9 -12.50 -7.28 2.61
CA GLY A 9 -13.76 -6.79 3.14
C GLY A 9 -14.55 -6.00 2.11
N LYS A 10 -15.63 -5.35 2.58
CA LYS A 10 -16.49 -4.49 1.75
C LYS A 10 -16.09 -3.02 1.77
N ALA A 11 -15.19 -2.64 2.68
CA ALA A 11 -14.65 -1.29 2.77
C ALA A 11 -13.60 -1.05 1.68
N ASP A 12 -13.35 0.22 1.36
CA ASP A 12 -12.25 0.58 0.48
C ASP A 12 -10.92 0.12 1.08
N ALA A 13 -10.15 -0.64 0.30
CA ALA A 13 -8.89 -1.21 0.74
C ALA A 13 -7.78 -0.16 0.82
N VAL A 14 -7.82 0.88 -0.02
CA VAL A 14 -6.70 1.83 -0.17
C VAL A 14 -6.37 2.56 1.15
N PRO A 15 -7.32 3.17 1.88
CA PRO A 15 -7.02 3.86 3.14
C PRO A 15 -6.46 2.91 4.21
N ILE A 16 -7.01 1.69 4.30
CA ILE A 16 -6.58 0.69 5.29
C ILE A 16 -5.14 0.25 5.01
N LEU A 17 -4.82 -0.02 3.74
CA LEU A 17 -3.49 -0.42 3.32
C LEU A 17 -2.48 0.71 3.55
N LEU A 18 -2.81 1.95 3.22
CA LEU A 18 -1.94 3.11 3.45
C LEU A 18 -1.63 3.30 4.94
N ASP A 19 -2.64 3.29 5.81
CA ASP A 19 -2.44 3.43 7.26
C ASP A 19 -1.61 2.29 7.85
N GLY A 20 -1.84 1.06 7.39
CA GLY A 20 -1.05 -0.08 7.81
C GLY A 20 0.40 -0.01 7.35
N LEU A 21 0.63 0.38 6.10
CA LEU A 21 1.97 0.58 5.55
C LEU A 21 2.71 1.71 6.27
N LYS A 22 2.06 2.83 6.60
CA LYS A 22 2.63 3.91 7.43
C LYS A 22 3.17 3.38 8.76
N ARG A 23 2.43 2.48 9.43
CA ARG A 23 2.88 1.84 10.69
C ARG A 23 4.05 0.88 10.50
N LEU A 24 4.28 0.38 9.29
CA LEU A 24 5.37 -0.54 8.94
C LEU A 24 6.58 0.16 8.32
N GLU A 25 6.54 1.48 8.10
CA GLU A 25 7.60 2.24 7.42
C GLU A 25 8.97 2.13 8.10
N TYR A 26 9.00 1.90 9.42
CA TYR A 26 10.24 1.64 10.17
C TYR A 26 11.01 0.40 9.68
N ARG A 27 10.37 -0.51 8.94
CA ARG A 27 11.01 -1.71 8.38
C ARG A 27 11.74 -1.43 7.07
N GLY A 28 11.28 -0.47 6.28
CA GLY A 28 11.81 -0.20 4.96
C GLY A 28 11.24 1.06 4.31
N TYR A 29 12.12 1.77 3.61
CA TYR A 29 11.86 3.10 3.03
C TYR A 29 12.43 3.24 1.60
N ASP A 30 12.88 2.12 1.00
CA ASP A 30 13.47 2.10 -0.34
C ASP A 30 12.38 2.13 -1.43
N SER A 31 11.22 1.54 -1.16
CA SER A 31 10.06 1.54 -2.08
C SER A 31 8.76 1.19 -1.34
N ALA A 32 7.63 1.56 -1.93
CA ALA A 32 6.30 1.21 -1.44
C ALA A 32 5.36 0.87 -2.60
N GLY A 33 4.35 0.03 -2.33
CA GLY A 33 3.32 -0.26 -3.31
C GLY A 33 2.09 -0.93 -2.70
N ILE A 34 0.97 -0.80 -3.40
CA ILE A 34 -0.31 -1.46 -3.10
C ILE A 34 -0.88 -2.09 -4.38
N ALA A 35 -1.68 -3.12 -4.17
CA ALA A 35 -2.49 -3.74 -5.22
C ALA A 35 -3.90 -3.97 -4.70
N THR A 36 -4.90 -3.62 -5.51
CA THR A 36 -6.33 -3.74 -5.17
C THR A 36 -7.07 -4.46 -6.28
N LEU A 37 -8.09 -5.23 -5.91
CA LEU A 37 -8.99 -5.88 -6.87
C LEU A 37 -10.17 -4.96 -7.18
N VAL A 38 -10.27 -4.49 -8.42
CA VAL A 38 -11.34 -3.62 -8.93
C VAL A 38 -11.90 -4.27 -10.20
N ASP A 39 -13.22 -4.50 -10.26
CA ASP A 39 -13.89 -5.13 -11.43
C ASP A 39 -13.21 -6.42 -11.92
N SER A 40 -12.83 -7.29 -10.97
CA SER A 40 -12.08 -8.55 -11.22
C SER A 40 -10.70 -8.36 -11.85
N LYS A 41 -10.14 -7.15 -11.81
CA LYS A 41 -8.80 -6.81 -12.28
C LYS A 41 -7.94 -6.31 -11.13
N ILE A 42 -6.65 -6.63 -11.19
CA ILE A 42 -5.69 -6.14 -10.20
C ILE A 42 -5.15 -4.81 -10.69
N GLU A 43 -5.49 -3.74 -9.98
CA GLU A 43 -4.88 -2.43 -10.13
C GLU A 43 -3.70 -2.32 -9.18
N ARG A 44 -2.57 -1.81 -9.67
CA ARG A 44 -1.31 -1.76 -8.91
C ARG A 44 -0.68 -0.39 -8.99
N ARG A 45 -0.31 0.17 -7.84
CA ARG A 45 0.48 1.40 -7.73
C ARG A 45 1.75 1.13 -6.94
N ARG A 46 2.88 1.65 -7.42
CA ARG A 46 4.18 1.57 -6.73
C ARG A 46 4.95 2.87 -6.93
N THR A 47 5.83 3.13 -5.99
CA THR A 47 6.77 4.25 -6.05
C THR A 47 8.09 3.85 -5.38
N GLU A 48 9.15 4.56 -5.74
CA GLU A 48 10.42 4.50 -5.03
C GLU A 48 10.39 5.44 -3.82
N GLY A 49 11.15 5.11 -2.80
CA GLY A 49 11.23 5.89 -1.57
C GLY A 49 10.08 5.63 -0.58
N LYS A 50 9.79 6.66 0.21
CA LYS A 50 8.89 6.60 1.37
C LYS A 50 7.42 6.44 0.97
N ILE A 51 6.62 5.99 1.93
CA ILE A 51 5.18 5.74 1.72
C ILE A 51 4.42 7.00 1.29
N ILE A 52 4.86 8.18 1.71
CA ILE A 52 4.24 9.46 1.33
C ILE A 52 4.21 9.65 -0.19
N ASN A 53 5.22 9.16 -0.92
CA ASN A 53 5.26 9.24 -2.38
C ASN A 53 4.15 8.40 -3.03
N LEU A 54 3.67 7.37 -2.34
CA LEU A 54 2.59 6.49 -2.81
C LEU A 54 1.22 7.13 -2.57
N GLU A 55 1.09 7.92 -1.51
CA GLU A 55 -0.13 8.65 -1.17
C GLU A 55 -0.40 9.81 -2.14
N THR A 56 0.64 10.35 -2.77
CA THR A 56 0.54 11.44 -3.76
C THR A 56 0.37 10.99 -5.21
N LEU A 57 0.17 9.69 -5.47
CA LEU A 57 -0.03 9.09 -6.80
C LEU A 57 -1.52 8.97 -7.19
#